data_AF-A0A0Q4FDJ3-F1
#
_entry.id   AF-A0A0Q4FDJ3-F1
#
_cell.length_a   1.000
_cell.length_b   1.000
_cell.length_c   1.000
_cell.angle_alpha   90.00
_cell.angle_beta   90.00
_cell.angle_gamma   90.00
#
_symmetry.space_group_name_H-M   'P 1'
#
loop_
_entity.id
_entity.type
_entity.pdbx_description
1 polymer ?
#
loop_
_entity_poly.entity_id
_entity_poly.type
_entity_poly.pdbx_seq_one_letter_code
_entity_poly.pdbx_strand_id
1 'polypeptide(L)' 'MSDYSFGGAADIDRAIGFLVSLDNEQRNALAVLEIDQAIDELQAEYVKVQADPSHVPSHEFIAALSGYLEMADDRERE' A
#
# COMPACT_ATOMS: atom_id res chain seq x y z
N MET A 1 14.05 -11.23 -5.55
CA MET A 1 13.69 -10.00 -4.83
C MET A 1 13.54 -8.96 -5.90
N SER A 2 12.30 -8.52 -6.16
CA SER A 2 12.04 -7.46 -7.15
C SER A 2 12.90 -6.25 -6.81
N ASP A 3 13.56 -5.65 -7.79
CA ASP A 3 14.32 -4.38 -7.72
C ASP A 3 13.38 -3.18 -7.46
N TYR A 4 12.39 -3.36 -6.58
CA TYR A 4 11.44 -2.33 -6.23
C TYR A 4 12.15 -1.26 -5.41
N SER A 5 12.39 -0.12 -6.05
CA SER A 5 12.88 1.08 -5.39
C SER A 5 11.69 1.89 -4.92
N PHE A 6 11.59 2.09 -3.61
CA PHE A 6 10.55 2.91 -3.01
C PHE A 6 10.49 4.30 -3.65
N GLY A 7 9.39 4.62 -4.33
CA GLY A 7 9.14 5.86 -5.04
C GLY A 7 8.63 7.00 -4.15
N GLY A 8 8.59 6.80 -2.84
CA GLY A 8 8.13 7.80 -1.87
C GLY A 8 6.62 7.76 -1.66
N ALA A 9 6.06 8.92 -1.26
CA ALA A 9 4.66 9.03 -0.89
C ALA A 9 3.67 8.64 -2.01
N ALA A 10 4.06 8.78 -3.29
CA ALA A 10 3.23 8.44 -4.44
C ALA A 10 2.92 6.94 -4.53
N ASP A 11 3.88 6.09 -4.17
CA ASP A 11 3.70 4.64 -4.18
C ASP A 11 2.73 4.21 -3.08
N ILE A 12 2.84 4.83 -1.90
CA ILE A 12 1.93 4.58 -0.78
C ILE A 12 0.51 5.04 -1.13
N ASP A 13 0.34 6.21 -1.72
CA ASP A 13 -0.96 6.73 -2.16
C ASP A 13 -1.63 5.79 -3.18
N ARG A 14 -0.87 5.28 -4.15
CA ARG A 14 -1.36 4.31 -5.12
C ARG A 14 -1.82 3.00 -4.47
N ALA A 15 -1.03 2.46 -3.53
CA ALA A 15 -1.39 1.26 -2.80
C ALA A 15 -2.65 1.45 -1.95
N ILE A 16 -2.80 2.61 -1.28
CA ILE A 16 -4.03 2.96 -0.54
C ILE A 16 -5.23 2.97 -1.49
N GLY A 17 -5.12 3.63 -2.65
CA GLY A 17 -6.21 3.69 -3.63
C GLY A 17 -6.65 2.30 -4.13
N PHE A 18 -5.70 1.41 -4.36
CA PHE A 18 -5.98 0.01 -4.69
C PHE A 18 -6.72 -0.71 -3.56
N LEU A 19 -6.22 -0.63 -2.33
CA LEU A 19 -6.81 -1.30 -1.18
C LEU A 19 -8.22 -0.78 -0.86
N VAL A 20 -8.46 0.52 -0.97
CA VAL A 20 -9.81 1.10 -0.83
C VAL A 20 -10.75 0.56 -1.91
N SER A 21 -10.26 0.39 -3.13
CA SER A 21 -11.08 -0.21 -4.21
C SER A 21 -11.37 -1.68 -3.93
N LEU A 22 -10.39 -2.42 -3.41
CA LEU A 22 -10.54 -3.82 -3.02
C LEU A 22 -11.53 -3.98 -1.87
N ASP A 23 -11.46 -3.12 -0.85
CA ASP A 23 -12.36 -3.10 0.30
C ASP A 23 -13.83 -2.96 -0.12
N ASN A 24 -14.12 -1.99 -1.00
CA ASN A 24 -15.46 -1.77 -1.54
C ASN A 24 -16.06 -2.98 -2.27
N GLU A 25 -15.22 -3.90 -2.74
CA GLU A 25 -15.62 -5.12 -3.43
C GLU A 25 -15.68 -6.35 -2.52
N GLN A 26 -15.08 -6.27 -1.32
CA GLN A 26 -15.06 -7.38 -0.40
C GLN A 26 -16.44 -7.64 0.19
N ARG A 27 -16.81 -8.92 0.19
CA ARG A 27 -18.03 -9.42 0.85
C ARG A 27 -17.73 -10.15 2.16
N ASN A 28 -16.44 -10.37 2.45
CA ASN A 28 -15.98 -11.06 3.65
C ASN A 28 -15.54 -10.03 4.69
N ALA A 29 -16.19 -10.04 5.86
CA ALA A 29 -15.90 -9.10 6.95
C ALA A 29 -14.48 -9.24 7.53
N LEU A 30 -13.88 -10.43 7.48
CA LEU A 30 -12.48 -10.61 7.91
C LEU A 30 -11.52 -9.96 6.92
N ALA A 31 -11.78 -10.09 5.61
CA ALA A 31 -10.97 -9.47 4.58
C ALA A 31 -11.04 -7.94 4.64
N VAL A 32 -12.23 -7.38 4.90
CA VAL A 32 -12.43 -5.94 5.15
C VAL A 32 -11.55 -5.47 6.30
N LEU A 33 -11.57 -6.17 7.45
CA LEU A 33 -10.76 -5.79 8.61
C LEU A 33 -9.24 -5.84 8.34
N GLU A 34 -8.78 -6.83 7.58
CA GLU A 34 -7.38 -6.95 7.18
C GLU A 34 -6.97 -5.82 6.22
N ILE A 35 -7.87 -5.43 5.30
CA ILE A 35 -7.64 -4.31 4.38
C ILE A 35 -7.64 -2.97 5.13
N ASP A 36 -8.59 -2.76 6.04
CA ASP A 36 -8.66 -1.56 6.89
C ASP A 36 -7.34 -1.38 7.67
N GLN A 37 -6.83 -2.45 8.29
CA GLN A 37 -5.55 -2.39 9.01
C GLN A 37 -4.39 -2.04 8.07
N ALA A 38 -4.34 -2.64 6.87
CA ALA A 38 -3.31 -2.33 5.89
C ALA A 38 -3.38 -0.86 5.43
N ILE A 39 -4.58 -0.32 5.22
CA ILE A 39 -4.79 1.10 4.88
C ILE A 39 -4.30 2.00 6.00
N ASP A 40 -4.62 1.70 7.26
CA ASP A 40 -4.17 2.47 8.43
C ASP A 40 -2.63 2.51 8.53
N GLU A 41 -1.97 1.36 8.33
CA GLU A 41 -0.51 1.27 8.31
C GLU A 41 0.12 2.10 7.18
N LEU A 42 -0.46 2.03 5.98
CA LEU A 42 -0.01 2.82 4.84
C LEU A 42 -0.24 4.33 5.06
N GLN A 43 -1.39 4.73 5.61
CA GLN A 43 -1.66 6.14 5.91
C GLN A 43 -0.71 6.71 6.97
N ALA A 44 -0.42 5.93 8.01
CA ALA A 44 0.53 6.35 9.04
C ALA A 44 1.94 6.56 8.44
N GLU A 45 2.37 5.68 7.54
CA GLU A 45 3.66 5.80 6.88
C GLU A 45 3.68 6.93 5.85
N TYR A 46 2.58 7.13 5.12
CA TYR A 46 2.40 8.25 4.19
C TYR A 46 2.62 9.59 4.88
N VAL A 47 2.05 9.79 6.07
CA VAL A 47 2.23 11.03 6.84
C VAL A 47 3.70 11.24 7.22
N LYS A 48 4.44 10.19 7.59
CA LYS A 48 5.87 10.29 7.91
C LYS A 48 6.70 10.68 6.69
N VAL A 49 6.46 10.01 5.56
CA VAL A 49 7.17 10.27 4.29
C VAL A 49 6.84 11.66 3.74
N GLN A 50 5.59 12.13 3.91
CA GLN A 50 5.21 13.50 3.56
C GLN A 50 5.89 14.54 4.45
N ALA A 51 5.97 14.29 5.76
CA ALA A 51 6.59 15.21 6.71
C ALA A 51 8.11 15.26 6.57
N ASP A 52 8.74 14.13 6.24
CA ASP A 52 10.17 13.99 6.03
C ASP A 52 10.45 13.18 4.75
N PRO A 53 10.78 13.85 3.63
CA PRO A 53 11.12 13.17 2.37
C PRO A 53 12.36 12.27 2.45
N SER A 54 13.18 12.39 3.50
CA SER A 54 14.33 11.53 3.74
C SER A 54 14.00 10.29 4.59
N HIS A 55 12.78 10.20 5.11
CA HIS A 55 12.30 9.06 5.87
C HIS A 55 12.19 7.84 4.96
N VAL A 56 12.90 6.77 5.35
CA VAL A 56 12.87 5.49 4.66
C VAL A 56 12.08 4.49 5.52
N PRO A 57 10.96 3.95 5.02
CA PRO A 57 10.19 2.94 5.73
C PRO A 57 10.99 1.66 6.00
N SER A 58 10.46 0.80 6.87
CA SER A 58 11.09 -0.49 7.16
C SER A 58 11.10 -1.40 5.92
N HIS A 59 12.05 -2.35 5.88
CA HIS A 59 12.12 -3.31 4.76
C HIS A 59 10.85 -4.16 4.64
N GLU A 60 10.26 -4.55 5.78
CA GLU A 60 8.98 -5.28 5.83
C GLU A 60 7.84 -4.45 5.22
N PHE A 61 7.78 -3.14 5.53
CA PHE A 61 6.79 -2.25 4.94
C PHE A 61 6.99 -2.13 3.43
N ILE A 62 8.22 -1.95 2.96
CA ILE A 62 8.53 -1.86 1.54
C ILE A 62 8.16 -3.16 0.82
N ALA A 63 8.38 -4.32 1.45
CA ALA A 63 7.97 -5.61 0.91
C ALA A 63 6.44 -5.71 0.80
N ALA A 64 5.70 -5.33 1.84
CA ALA A 64 4.23 -5.30 1.81
C ALA A 64 3.70 -4.34 0.73
N LEU A 65 4.26 -3.12 0.67
CA LEU A 65 3.92 -2.09 -0.31
C LEU A 65 4.14 -2.60 -1.74
N SER A 66 5.28 -3.25 -2.00
CA SER A 66 5.57 -3.81 -3.32
C SER A 66 4.53 -4.85 -3.74
N GLY A 67 4.07 -5.69 -2.80
CA GLY A 67 3.01 -6.66 -3.06
C GLY A 67 1.67 -6.01 -3.42
N TYR A 68 1.27 -4.94 -2.73
CA TYR A 68 0.04 -4.21 -3.06
C TYR A 68 0.12 -3.52 -4.43
N LEU A 69 1.28 -2.99 -4.79
CA LEU A 69 1.49 -2.37 -6.10
C LEU A 69 1.50 -3.39 -7.23
N GLU A 70 2.12 -4.56 -7.03
CA GLU A 70 2.06 -5.66 -7.99
C GLU A 70 0.60 -6.11 -8.23
N MET A 71 -0.20 -6.24 -7.16
CA MET A 71 -1.63 -6.56 -7.28
C MET A 71 -2.43 -5.46 -7.99
N ALA A 72 -2.10 -4.19 -7.74
CA ALA A 72 -2.73 -3.06 -8.42
C ALA A 72 -2.41 -3.05 -9.93
N ASP A 73 -1.14 -3.28 -10.29
CA ASP A 73 -0.69 -3.37 -11.68
C ASP A 73 -1.34 -4.54 -12.41
N ASP A 74 -1.46 -5.71 -11.76
CA ASP A 74 -2.11 -6.87 -12.35
C ASP A 74 -3.60 -6.59 -12.62
N ARG A 75 -4.27 -5.91 -11.69
CA ARG A 75 -5.68 -5.54 -11.83
C ARG A 75 -5.92 -4.49 -12.93
N GLU A 76 -4.98 -3.59 -13.17
CA GLU A 76 -5.06 -2.61 -14.28
C GLU A 76 -4.85 -3.26 -15.66
N ARG A 77 -4.27 -4.47 -15.71
CA ARG A 77 -4.01 -5.21 -16.96
C ARG A 77 -5.16 -6.14 -17.37
N GLU A 78 -6.15 -6.36 -16.49
CA GLU A 78 -7.36 -7.14 -16.76
C GLU A 78 -8.43 -6.34 -17.53
#